data_AF-A0A418UZT6-F1
#
_entry.id   AF-A0A418UZT6-F1
#
_cell.length_a   1.000
_cell.length_b   1.000
_cell.length_c   1.000
_cell.angle_alpha   90.00
_cell.angle_beta   90.00
_cell.angle_gamma   90.00
#
_symmetry.space_group_name_H-M   'P 1'
#
loop_
_entity.id
_entity.type
_entity.pdbx_description
1 polymer ?
#
loop_
_entity_poly.entity_id
_entity_poly.type
_entity_poly.pdbx_seq_one_letter_code
_entity_poly.pdbx_strand_id
1 'polypeptide(L)'
;MAAQRARTAGRGERSRTGERPPYRGTGSAERPLPQRRVARTDDPQEGTMSFDFAAAIAARPSGDALASLVQAYGDPTIGSKPSTQRGWFTVSKTYAQRNLVQISTAELPGFPPFGVQHLDSITLHRLVAPVFRATWAELVRRGLNDKLRTFSGSFAPRHMGHDPRRAVSVHAYGAALDFDAAWNGYGVPLERMEINREVVRCFEECGWEWGGPWTGQYADGMHFQWTDGLRGVQQPDWRDAMARPAPAVTPVTTPESGRRVLLSQFGKPFVDIGGARVEIKDAASVVINATDPDKIQVRVN
;
A
#
# COMPACT_ATOMS: atom_id res chain seq x y z
N MET A 1 -47.33 -41.53 17.72
CA MET A 1 -48.57 -40.97 18.32
C MET A 1 -48.15 -39.75 19.15
N ALA A 2 -48.86 -38.63 19.24
CA ALA A 2 -49.97 -38.05 18.47
C ALA A 2 -49.83 -36.51 18.65
N ALA A 3 -49.75 -35.71 17.59
CA ALA A 3 -50.87 -35.02 16.94
C ALA A 3 -51.53 -33.93 17.84
N GLN A 4 -51.39 -32.64 17.49
CA GLN A 4 -52.39 -31.80 16.77
C GLN A 4 -53.34 -31.04 17.72
N ARG A 5 -53.96 -29.87 17.43
CA ARG A 5 -54.09 -28.95 16.26
C ARG A 5 -54.41 -27.53 16.82
N ALA A 6 -53.94 -26.42 16.24
CA ALA A 6 -54.59 -25.58 15.19
C ALA A 6 -56.04 -25.13 15.49
N ARG A 7 -56.40 -23.83 15.38
CA ARG A 7 -57.05 -23.10 14.25
C ARG A 7 -57.57 -21.73 14.79
N THR A 8 -57.96 -20.65 14.08
CA THR A 8 -57.82 -20.11 12.69
C THR A 8 -58.13 -18.59 12.75
N ALA A 9 -57.36 -17.72 12.07
CA ALA A 9 -57.68 -17.01 10.81
C ALA A 9 -58.85 -15.98 10.80
N GLY A 10 -58.59 -14.80 10.20
CA GLY A 10 -59.59 -13.77 9.86
C GLY A 10 -59.00 -12.80 8.81
N ARG A 11 -59.71 -12.59 7.70
CA ARG A 11 -59.22 -11.96 6.44
C ARG A 11 -59.99 -10.66 6.16
N GLY A 12 -59.35 -9.66 5.53
CA GLY A 12 -60.04 -8.43 5.14
C GLY A 12 -59.25 -7.55 4.15
N GLU A 13 -59.46 -7.76 2.86
CA GLU A 13 -58.99 -6.86 1.80
C GLU A 13 -59.92 -5.65 1.65
N ARG A 14 -59.38 -4.47 1.33
CA ARG A 14 -60.05 -3.55 0.40
C ARG A 14 -59.08 -2.56 -0.24
N SER A 15 -59.17 -2.46 -1.56
CA SER A 15 -58.29 -1.69 -2.44
C SER A 15 -58.63 -0.19 -2.45
N ARG A 16 -57.63 0.67 -2.66
CA ARG A 16 -57.83 1.97 -3.33
C ARG A 16 -56.72 2.27 -4.32
N THR A 17 -57.15 2.64 -5.52
CA THR A 17 -56.36 3.15 -6.64
C THR A 17 -55.86 4.57 -6.35
N GLY A 18 -54.66 4.89 -6.83
CA GLY A 18 -54.09 6.25 -6.82
C GLY A 18 -53.09 6.37 -7.97
N GLU A 19 -53.26 7.39 -8.81
CA GLU A 19 -52.68 7.44 -10.15
C GLU A 19 -51.22 7.93 -10.18
N ARG A 20 -50.47 7.50 -11.19
CA ARG A 20 -49.16 8.08 -11.52
C ARG A 20 -49.36 9.32 -12.42
N PRO A 21 -48.82 10.50 -12.07
CA PRO A 21 -48.77 11.63 -12.99
C PRO A 21 -47.73 11.39 -14.11
N PRO A 22 -47.93 11.95 -15.32
CA PRO A 22 -47.06 11.68 -16.46
C PRO A 22 -45.74 12.46 -16.42
N TYR A 23 -44.68 11.81 -16.88
CA TYR A 23 -43.37 12.42 -17.09
C TYR A 23 -43.42 13.41 -18.26
N ARG A 24 -43.28 14.71 -18.00
CA ARG A 24 -43.16 15.74 -19.04
C ARG A 24 -41.72 16.23 -19.08
N GLY A 25 -41.03 15.97 -20.19
CA GLY A 25 -39.69 16.52 -20.41
C GLY A 25 -39.73 18.01 -20.70
N THR A 26 -38.78 18.74 -20.11
CA THR A 26 -38.41 20.11 -20.48
C THR A 26 -36.90 20.15 -20.58
N GLY A 27 -36.37 20.36 -21.79
CA GLY A 27 -34.93 20.53 -21.96
C GLY A 27 -34.47 21.84 -21.33
N SER A 28 -33.29 21.83 -20.70
CA SER A 28 -32.57 23.02 -20.24
C SER A 28 -31.12 22.88 -20.68
N ALA A 29 -30.60 23.90 -21.35
CA ALA A 29 -29.32 23.85 -22.03
C ALA A 29 -28.13 23.65 -21.09
N GLU A 30 -27.14 22.87 -21.54
CA GLU A 30 -25.87 22.69 -20.84
C GLU A 30 -25.12 24.02 -20.75
N ARG A 31 -24.74 24.42 -19.53
CA ARG A 31 -23.78 25.52 -19.30
C ARG A 31 -22.37 24.93 -19.17
N PRO A 32 -21.39 25.36 -19.97
CA PRO A 32 -20.02 24.88 -19.84
C PRO A 32 -19.42 25.22 -18.47
N LEU A 33 -18.77 24.24 -17.84
CA LEU A 33 -17.98 24.44 -16.64
C LEU A 33 -16.72 25.28 -16.96
N PRO A 34 -16.35 26.27 -16.12
CA PRO A 34 -15.14 27.06 -16.34
C PRO A 34 -13.89 26.21 -16.13
N GLN A 35 -13.05 26.09 -17.16
CA GLN A 35 -11.77 25.39 -17.08
C GLN A 35 -10.84 26.14 -16.10
N ARG A 36 -10.51 25.50 -14.97
CA ARG A 36 -9.46 26.01 -14.07
C ARG A 36 -8.11 25.89 -14.77
N ARG A 37 -7.53 27.04 -15.11
CA ARG A 37 -6.14 27.17 -15.57
C ARG A 37 -5.22 26.58 -14.50
N VAL A 38 -4.52 25.49 -14.82
CA VAL A 38 -3.47 24.94 -13.97
C VAL A 38 -2.28 25.90 -14.00
N ALA A 39 -2.10 26.66 -12.93
CA ALA A 39 -0.86 27.39 -12.72
C ALA A 39 0.23 26.37 -12.38
N ARG A 40 1.32 26.34 -13.15
CA ARG A 40 2.57 25.74 -12.69
C ARG A 40 3.18 26.70 -11.69
N THR A 41 3.15 26.33 -10.41
CA THR A 41 4.00 26.93 -9.39
C THR A 41 5.21 26.01 -9.26
N ASP A 42 6.32 26.41 -9.88
CA ASP A 42 7.64 25.84 -9.58
C ASP A 42 8.03 26.35 -8.19
N ASP A 43 7.65 25.61 -7.15
CA ASP A 43 8.01 25.88 -5.76
C ASP A 43 9.32 25.14 -5.41
N PRO A 44 10.31 25.79 -4.80
CA PRO A 44 11.58 25.16 -4.48
C PRO A 44 11.40 24.15 -3.34
N GLN A 45 11.92 22.93 -3.51
CA GLN A 45 11.83 21.90 -2.47
C GLN A 45 12.63 22.30 -1.21
N GLU A 46 11.93 22.67 -0.14
CA GLU A 46 12.48 22.60 1.21
C GLU A 46 12.87 21.14 1.52
N GLY A 47 14.05 20.96 2.11
CA GLY A 47 14.64 19.64 2.30
C GLY A 47 13.89 18.78 3.32
N THR A 48 12.99 17.92 2.82
CA THR A 48 12.46 16.80 3.59
C THR A 48 13.59 15.80 3.87
N MET A 49 13.99 15.68 5.14
CA MET A 49 14.89 14.61 5.55
C MET A 49 14.22 13.26 5.27
N SER A 50 14.83 12.47 4.38
CA SER A 50 14.37 11.11 4.09
C SER A 50 14.41 10.24 5.35
N PHE A 51 13.45 9.33 5.48
CA PHE A 51 13.43 8.38 6.59
C PHE A 51 14.62 7.42 6.50
N ASP A 52 15.36 7.25 7.59
CA ASP A 52 16.50 6.34 7.68
C ASP A 52 16.02 4.89 7.91
N PHE A 53 15.72 4.21 6.81
CA PHE A 53 15.41 2.79 6.82
C PHE A 53 16.59 1.92 7.29
N ALA A 54 17.84 2.33 7.08
CA ALA A 54 19.00 1.55 7.50
C ALA A 54 19.11 1.49 9.02
N ALA A 55 18.99 2.64 9.71
CA ALA A 55 18.93 2.69 11.17
C ALA A 55 17.70 1.97 11.73
N ALA A 56 16.53 2.13 11.09
CA ALA A 56 15.29 1.47 11.54
C ALA A 56 15.40 -0.06 11.44
N ILE A 57 15.92 -0.59 10.33
CA ILE A 57 16.13 -2.02 10.10
C ILE A 57 17.20 -2.57 11.05
N ALA A 58 18.31 -1.86 11.26
CA ALA A 58 19.35 -2.25 12.21
C ALA A 58 18.86 -2.29 13.67
N ALA A 59 17.85 -1.48 14.01
CA ALA A 59 17.22 -1.44 15.33
C ALA A 59 15.98 -2.36 15.46
N ARG A 60 15.59 -3.09 14.41
CA ARG A 60 14.42 -3.97 14.40
C ARG A 60 14.64 -5.16 15.35
N PRO A 61 13.69 -5.47 16.26
CA PRO A 61 13.89 -6.53 17.24
C PRO A 61 13.78 -7.91 16.62
N SER A 62 14.43 -8.89 17.25
CA SER A 62 14.29 -10.29 16.85
C SER A 62 12.94 -10.86 17.27
N GLY A 63 12.23 -11.47 16.32
CA GLY A 63 10.91 -12.09 16.49
C GLY A 63 10.96 -13.57 16.85
N ASP A 64 12.14 -14.18 16.87
CA ASP A 64 12.34 -15.59 17.25
C ASP A 64 12.17 -15.84 18.76
N ALA A 65 12.38 -14.81 19.58
CA ALA A 65 12.47 -14.91 21.03
C ALA A 65 11.57 -13.88 21.71
N LEU A 66 10.64 -14.36 22.54
CA LEU A 66 9.74 -13.54 23.34
C LEU A 66 10.48 -12.48 24.19
N ALA A 67 11.67 -12.82 24.70
CA ALA A 67 12.49 -11.91 25.48
C ALA A 67 12.94 -10.68 24.68
N SER A 68 13.33 -10.85 23.41
CA SER A 68 13.74 -9.76 22.51
C SER A 68 12.58 -8.80 22.22
N LEU A 69 11.38 -9.33 21.98
CA LEU A 69 10.17 -8.53 21.78
C LEU A 69 9.77 -7.77 23.05
N VAL A 70 9.82 -8.42 24.22
CA VAL A 70 9.57 -7.77 25.52
C VAL A 70 10.62 -6.69 25.83
N GLN A 71 11.88 -6.90 25.48
CA GLN A 71 12.94 -5.91 25.67
C GLN A 71 12.72 -4.66 24.80
N ALA A 72 12.29 -4.82 23.55
CA ALA A 72 12.11 -3.73 22.60
C ALA A 72 10.79 -2.96 22.77
N TYR A 73 9.68 -3.67 23.03
CA TYR A 73 8.34 -3.11 23.08
C TYR A 73 7.74 -3.01 24.50
N GLY A 74 8.43 -3.56 25.50
CA GLY A 74 7.86 -3.80 26.83
C GLY A 74 6.89 -4.99 26.83
N ASP A 75 6.55 -5.49 28.02
CA ASP A 75 5.60 -6.61 28.15
C ASP A 75 4.14 -6.11 28.22
N PRO A 76 3.27 -6.40 27.22
CA PRO A 76 1.87 -5.99 27.21
C PRO A 76 1.01 -6.70 28.27
N THR A 77 1.50 -7.80 28.85
CA THR A 77 0.79 -8.57 29.88
C THR A 77 0.93 -7.95 31.28
N ILE A 78 1.95 -7.11 31.51
CA ILE A 78 2.22 -6.52 32.83
C ILE A 78 1.14 -5.48 33.19
N GLY A 79 0.43 -5.76 34.28
CA GLY A 79 -0.73 -5.00 34.74
C GLY A 79 -1.95 -5.12 33.83
N SER A 80 -1.96 -6.08 32.89
CA SER A 80 -3.12 -6.37 32.04
C SER A 80 -4.29 -6.94 32.84
N LYS A 81 -5.48 -6.92 32.24
CA LYS A 81 -6.68 -7.56 32.78
C LYS A 81 -7.12 -8.71 31.85
N PRO A 82 -7.58 -9.85 32.37
CA PRO A 82 -8.10 -10.93 31.54
C PRO A 82 -9.35 -10.48 30.78
N SER A 83 -9.53 -10.99 29.55
CA SER A 83 -10.78 -10.87 28.79
C SER A 83 -11.70 -12.07 29.04
N THR A 84 -12.99 -11.90 28.79
CA THR A 84 -13.95 -13.02 28.69
C THR A 84 -13.73 -13.86 27.43
N GLN A 85 -13.10 -13.30 26.39
CA GLN A 85 -12.74 -14.02 25.18
C GLN A 85 -11.43 -14.79 25.40
N ARG A 86 -11.44 -16.11 25.19
CA ARG A 86 -10.29 -17.00 25.44
C ARG A 86 -9.03 -16.47 24.75
N GLY A 87 -7.94 -16.35 25.51
CA GLY A 87 -6.64 -15.91 24.99
C GLY A 87 -6.54 -14.42 24.68
N TRP A 88 -7.54 -13.60 24.99
CA TRP A 88 -7.46 -12.15 24.92
C TRP A 88 -7.25 -11.53 26.30
N PHE A 89 -6.69 -10.33 26.33
CA PHE A 89 -6.51 -9.51 27.52
C PHE A 89 -6.65 -8.03 27.17
N THR A 90 -6.80 -7.18 28.18
CA THR A 90 -6.75 -5.73 28.04
C THR A 90 -5.44 -5.24 28.61
N VAL A 91 -4.58 -4.62 27.78
CA VAL A 91 -3.31 -4.02 28.23
C VAL A 91 -3.52 -3.01 29.35
N SER A 92 -2.52 -2.83 30.21
CA SER A 92 -2.59 -1.81 31.25
C SER A 92 -2.68 -0.39 30.65
N LYS A 93 -3.35 0.53 31.34
CA LYS A 93 -3.41 1.95 30.94
C LYS A 93 -2.00 2.54 30.79
N THR A 94 -1.10 2.17 31.71
CA THR A 94 0.32 2.55 31.68
C THR A 94 1.02 2.04 30.43
N TYR A 95 0.84 0.76 30.05
CA TYR A 95 1.39 0.22 28.81
C TYR A 95 0.84 0.96 27.59
N ALA A 96 -0.49 1.11 27.49
CA ALA A 96 -1.12 1.79 26.37
C ALA A 96 -0.58 3.22 26.17
N GLN A 97 -0.54 4.03 27.23
CA GLN A 97 -0.01 5.40 27.19
C GLN A 97 1.51 5.45 26.92
N ARG A 98 2.27 4.45 27.40
CA ARG A 98 3.73 4.39 27.25
C ARG A 98 4.20 3.81 25.92
N ASN A 99 3.38 3.02 25.21
CA ASN A 99 3.85 2.20 24.09
C ASN A 99 3.01 2.32 22.82
N LEU A 100 1.73 2.70 22.90
CA LEU A 100 0.83 2.76 21.74
C LEU A 100 0.57 4.20 21.30
N VAL A 101 0.47 4.40 19.99
CA VAL A 101 0.05 5.64 19.33
C VAL A 101 -1.03 5.34 18.30
N GLN A 102 -1.87 6.34 18.00
CA GLN A 102 -2.77 6.30 16.85
C GLN A 102 -2.10 7.00 15.67
N ILE A 103 -2.28 6.45 14.47
CA ILE A 103 -1.94 7.07 13.18
C ILE A 103 -3.25 7.35 12.47
N SER A 104 -3.50 8.58 12.04
CA SER A 104 -4.74 8.85 11.30
C SER A 104 -4.63 8.29 9.88
N THR A 105 -5.70 7.67 9.40
CA THR A 105 -5.78 7.18 8.02
C THR A 105 -5.82 8.31 6.99
N ALA A 106 -6.17 9.54 7.39
CA ALA A 106 -6.04 10.73 6.56
C ALA A 106 -4.57 11.02 6.18
N GLU A 107 -3.61 10.51 6.96
CA GLU A 107 -2.16 10.59 6.71
C GLU A 107 -1.67 9.44 5.81
N LEU A 108 -2.57 8.53 5.40
CA LEU A 108 -2.30 7.31 4.66
C LEU A 108 -3.18 7.25 3.39
N PRO A 109 -2.83 7.98 2.31
CA PRO A 109 -3.64 7.99 1.09
C PRO A 109 -3.90 6.58 0.56
N GLY A 110 -5.14 6.27 0.20
CA GLY A 110 -5.55 4.95 -0.30
C GLY A 110 -5.72 3.85 0.76
N PHE A 111 -5.53 4.15 2.05
CA PHE A 111 -5.61 3.13 3.10
C PHE A 111 -6.94 2.34 3.09
N PRO A 112 -6.90 0.99 3.06
CA PRO A 112 -8.09 0.18 2.85
C PRO A 112 -9.04 0.17 4.05
N PRO A 113 -10.35 -0.03 3.84
CA PRO A 113 -11.34 -0.10 4.91
C PRO A 113 -11.19 -1.35 5.78
N PHE A 114 -11.70 -1.29 7.00
CA PHE A 114 -11.92 -2.48 7.83
C PHE A 114 -13.25 -3.14 7.44
N GLY A 115 -13.16 -4.15 6.57
CA GLY A 115 -14.32 -4.73 5.90
C GLY A 115 -15.00 -3.69 5.00
N VAL A 116 -16.14 -3.15 5.43
CA VAL A 116 -16.87 -2.07 4.73
C VAL A 116 -16.79 -0.72 5.43
N GLN A 117 -16.08 -0.64 6.56
CA GLN A 117 -16.01 0.57 7.39
C GLN A 117 -14.72 1.33 7.14
N HIS A 118 -14.82 2.65 6.93
CA HIS A 118 -13.64 3.51 7.03
C HIS A 118 -13.21 3.62 8.50
N LEU A 119 -11.90 3.62 8.73
CA LEU A 119 -11.30 3.90 10.04
C LEU A 119 -10.75 5.33 10.03
N ASP A 120 -10.89 6.06 11.12
CA ASP A 120 -10.24 7.38 11.29
C ASP A 120 -8.74 7.25 11.64
N SER A 121 -8.37 6.13 12.28
CA SER A 121 -7.01 5.83 12.71
C SER A 121 -6.74 4.34 12.94
N ILE A 122 -5.45 3.98 12.98
CA ILE A 122 -4.96 2.64 13.39
C ILE A 122 -3.98 2.76 14.56
N THR A 123 -3.91 1.72 15.40
CA THR A 123 -3.04 1.68 16.59
C THR A 123 -1.75 0.91 16.34
N LEU A 124 -0.59 1.49 16.69
CA LEU A 124 0.72 0.81 16.65
C LEU A 124 1.58 1.19 17.87
N HIS A 125 2.43 0.27 18.34
CA HIS A 125 3.87 0.44 18.12
C HIS A 125 4.43 1.87 18.07
N ARG A 126 4.71 2.59 19.18
CA ARG A 126 5.35 3.92 19.07
C ARG A 126 6.69 3.92 18.33
N LEU A 127 7.42 2.80 18.38
CA LEU A 127 8.68 2.58 17.64
C LEU A 127 8.43 2.11 16.20
N VAL A 128 7.25 1.58 15.89
CA VAL A 128 6.88 1.01 14.59
C VAL A 128 6.12 2.01 13.72
N ALA A 129 5.40 2.95 14.35
CA ALA A 129 4.65 4.00 13.68
C ALA A 129 5.49 4.86 12.70
N PRO A 130 6.74 5.26 13.01
CA PRO A 130 7.58 6.01 12.07
C PRO A 130 7.89 5.22 10.80
N VAL A 131 8.34 3.96 10.93
CA VAL A 131 8.70 3.14 9.78
C VAL A 131 7.47 2.69 8.99
N PHE A 132 6.31 2.49 9.64
CA PHE A 132 5.06 2.25 8.93
C PHE A 132 4.66 3.46 8.06
N ARG A 133 4.74 4.68 8.58
CA ARG A 133 4.47 5.91 7.81
C ARG A 133 5.41 6.04 6.61
N ALA A 134 6.71 5.76 6.80
CA ALA A 134 7.69 5.76 5.72
C ALA A 134 7.41 4.67 4.66
N THR A 135 7.03 3.47 5.10
CA THR A 135 6.64 2.35 4.22
C THR A 135 5.38 2.70 3.41
N TRP A 136 4.40 3.36 4.03
CA TRP A 136 3.19 3.80 3.33
C TRP A 136 3.46 4.93 2.33
N ALA A 137 4.35 5.88 2.67
CA ALA A 137 4.81 6.89 1.74
C ALA A 137 5.52 6.27 0.52
N GLU A 138 6.28 5.19 0.73
CA GLU A 138 6.92 4.43 -0.36
C GLU A 138 5.89 3.70 -1.24
N LEU A 139 4.83 3.12 -0.67
CA LEU A 139 3.70 2.58 -1.45
C LEU A 139 3.01 3.66 -2.30
N VAL A 140 2.78 4.85 -1.74
CA VAL A 140 2.22 6.00 -2.48
C VAL A 140 3.17 6.42 -3.61
N ARG A 141 4.48 6.52 -3.33
CA ARG A 141 5.51 6.85 -4.34
C ARG A 141 5.56 5.84 -5.50
N ARG A 142 5.22 4.57 -5.24
CA ARG A 142 5.15 3.49 -6.25
C ARG A 142 3.78 3.33 -6.90
N GLY A 143 2.73 4.06 -6.47
CA GLY A 143 1.35 3.87 -6.96
C GLY A 143 0.72 2.53 -6.54
N LEU A 144 1.12 2.01 -5.38
CA LEU A 144 0.70 0.73 -4.81
C LEU A 144 -0.28 0.86 -3.63
N ASN A 145 -0.50 2.07 -3.15
CA ASN A 145 -1.25 2.37 -1.93
C ASN A 145 -2.76 2.08 -2.01
N ASP A 146 -3.30 1.84 -3.20
CA ASP A 146 -4.69 1.46 -3.52
C ASP A 146 -4.84 -0.05 -3.83
N LYS A 147 -3.76 -0.85 -3.73
CA LYS A 147 -3.73 -2.25 -4.19
C LYS A 147 -4.12 -3.29 -3.13
N LEU A 148 -4.41 -2.85 -1.90
CA LEU A 148 -4.95 -3.66 -0.82
C LEU A 148 -6.47 -3.46 -0.73
N ARG A 149 -7.23 -4.52 -0.51
CA ARG A 149 -8.71 -4.51 -0.50
C ARG A 149 -9.25 -4.16 0.88
N THR A 150 -8.70 -4.77 1.93
CA THR A 150 -9.15 -4.58 3.32
C THR A 150 -7.99 -4.51 4.30
N PHE A 151 -8.12 -3.65 5.30
CA PHE A 151 -7.35 -3.74 6.53
C PHE A 151 -8.05 -4.68 7.51
N SER A 152 -7.28 -5.48 8.25
CA SER A 152 -7.79 -6.55 9.13
C SER A 152 -7.31 -6.43 10.57
N GLY A 153 -6.37 -5.52 10.87
CA GLY A 153 -5.98 -5.14 12.23
C GLY A 153 -4.49 -4.81 12.37
N SER A 154 -4.14 -4.03 13.40
CA SER A 154 -2.75 -3.71 13.76
C SER A 154 -2.43 -3.84 15.24
N PHE A 155 -3.46 -3.94 16.08
CA PHE A 155 -3.35 -4.11 17.51
C PHE A 155 -4.44 -5.05 18.01
N ALA A 156 -4.04 -6.24 18.45
CA ALA A 156 -4.91 -7.24 19.04
C ALA A 156 -4.21 -7.85 20.26
N PRO A 157 -4.56 -7.42 21.50
CA PRO A 157 -3.96 -7.94 22.73
C PRO A 157 -4.44 -9.37 23.02
N ARG A 158 -3.78 -10.33 22.35
CA ARG A 158 -4.09 -11.76 22.40
C ARG A 158 -2.84 -12.64 22.39
N HIS A 159 -2.99 -13.84 22.92
CA HIS A 159 -2.06 -14.94 22.74
C HIS A 159 -2.18 -15.55 21.33
N MET A 160 -1.08 -16.14 20.84
CA MET A 160 -1.08 -16.84 19.55
C MET A 160 -2.12 -17.98 19.53
N GLY A 161 -2.89 -18.09 18.45
CA GLY A 161 -3.97 -19.08 18.32
C GLY A 161 -5.03 -19.02 19.42
N HIS A 162 -5.19 -17.86 20.09
CA HIS A 162 -6.13 -17.65 21.20
C HIS A 162 -5.92 -18.62 22.39
N ASP A 163 -4.70 -19.11 22.60
CA ASP A 163 -4.35 -20.02 23.71
C ASP A 163 -3.48 -19.31 24.76
N PRO A 164 -3.99 -19.06 25.99
CA PRO A 164 -3.23 -18.42 27.07
C PRO A 164 -1.89 -19.09 27.42
N ARG A 165 -1.68 -20.35 27.03
CA ARG A 165 -0.43 -21.11 27.29
C ARG A 165 0.67 -20.82 26.26
N ARG A 166 0.34 -20.15 25.15
CA ARG A 166 1.31 -19.74 24.12
C ARG A 166 1.79 -18.32 24.42
N ALA A 167 2.94 -17.94 23.84
CA ALA A 167 3.40 -16.55 23.87
C ALA A 167 2.37 -15.60 23.22
N VAL A 168 2.45 -14.31 23.58
CA VAL A 168 1.60 -13.27 23.00
C VAL A 168 1.89 -13.09 21.50
N SER A 169 0.86 -12.72 20.73
CA SER A 169 1.01 -12.41 19.31
C SER A 169 1.78 -11.10 19.11
N VAL A 170 2.48 -10.92 17.98
CA VAL A 170 3.15 -9.65 17.66
C VAL A 170 2.14 -8.48 17.57
N HIS A 171 0.89 -8.78 17.19
CA HIS A 171 -0.26 -7.87 17.30
C HIS A 171 -0.52 -7.34 18.71
N ALA A 172 -0.15 -8.06 19.77
CA ALA A 172 -0.36 -7.63 21.16
C ALA A 172 0.60 -6.51 21.58
N TYR A 173 1.72 -6.33 20.86
CA TYR A 173 2.61 -5.20 21.03
C TYR A 173 2.21 -3.98 20.19
N GLY A 174 1.35 -4.18 19.17
CA GLY A 174 1.07 -3.19 18.13
C GLY A 174 2.21 -3.11 17.10
N ALA A 175 2.89 -4.22 16.82
CA ALA A 175 4.04 -4.29 15.91
C ALA A 175 3.76 -5.17 14.66
N ALA A 176 2.49 -5.39 14.34
CA ALA A 176 2.05 -6.16 13.19
C ALA A 176 0.87 -5.48 12.47
N LEU A 177 0.59 -5.92 11.25
CA LEU A 177 -0.45 -5.42 10.35
C LEU A 177 -1.04 -6.61 9.57
N ASP A 178 -2.35 -6.78 9.59
CA ASP A 178 -3.05 -7.76 8.76
C ASP A 178 -3.81 -7.03 7.63
N PHE A 179 -3.65 -7.49 6.38
CA PHE A 179 -4.38 -7.01 5.21
C PHE A 179 -4.98 -8.16 4.40
N ASP A 180 -6.10 -7.92 3.72
CA ASP A 180 -6.74 -8.89 2.81
C ASP A 180 -7.00 -10.28 3.44
N ALA A 181 -7.33 -10.33 4.74
CA ALA A 181 -7.45 -11.56 5.52
C ALA A 181 -8.43 -12.59 4.94
N ALA A 182 -9.49 -12.14 4.26
CA ALA A 182 -10.49 -13.01 3.65
C ALA A 182 -9.92 -13.90 2.51
N TRP A 183 -8.78 -13.51 1.92
CA TRP A 183 -8.12 -14.25 0.83
C TRP A 183 -6.75 -14.83 1.24
N ASN A 184 -6.21 -14.43 2.40
CA ASN A 184 -4.80 -14.68 2.76
C ASN A 184 -4.60 -15.15 4.21
N GLY A 185 -5.66 -15.51 4.94
CA GLY A 185 -5.57 -15.97 6.32
C GLY A 185 -4.84 -17.32 6.51
N TYR A 186 -4.75 -17.75 7.78
CA TYR A 186 -4.00 -18.93 8.19
C TYR A 186 -4.21 -20.19 7.32
N GLY A 187 -3.10 -20.79 6.89
CA GLY A 187 -3.08 -22.05 6.16
C GLY A 187 -3.49 -21.96 4.69
N VAL A 188 -3.76 -20.76 4.16
CA VAL A 188 -3.81 -20.55 2.70
C VAL A 188 -2.38 -20.75 2.15
N PRO A 189 -2.14 -21.69 1.23
CA PRO A 189 -0.81 -21.89 0.64
C PRO A 189 -0.36 -20.70 -0.20
N LEU A 190 0.96 -20.50 -0.27
CA LEU A 190 1.60 -19.35 -0.92
C LEU A 190 1.10 -19.13 -2.36
N GLU A 191 0.92 -20.19 -3.13
CA GLU A 191 0.45 -20.15 -4.52
C GLU A 191 -1.03 -19.78 -4.67
N ARG A 192 -1.81 -19.77 -3.59
CA ARG A 192 -3.23 -19.37 -3.54
C ARG A 192 -3.48 -18.03 -2.84
N MET A 193 -2.45 -17.41 -2.24
CA MET A 193 -2.57 -16.10 -1.61
C MET A 193 -2.76 -15.01 -2.67
N GLU A 194 -3.86 -14.26 -2.60
CA GLU A 194 -4.20 -13.18 -3.53
C GLU A 194 -3.76 -11.77 -3.10
N ILE A 195 -2.94 -11.64 -2.05
CA ILE A 195 -2.36 -10.34 -1.66
C ILE A 195 -1.37 -9.83 -2.72
N ASN A 196 -1.42 -8.54 -3.03
CA ASN A 196 -0.63 -7.93 -4.09
C ASN A 196 0.89 -8.09 -3.83
N ARG A 197 1.61 -8.75 -4.75
CA ARG A 197 3.03 -9.07 -4.59
C ARG A 197 3.97 -7.86 -4.65
N GLU A 198 3.62 -6.79 -5.36
CA GLU A 198 4.41 -5.56 -5.37
C GLU A 198 4.27 -4.79 -4.05
N VAL A 199 3.09 -4.85 -3.42
CA VAL A 199 2.89 -4.35 -2.04
C VAL A 199 3.74 -5.16 -1.06
N VAL A 200 3.66 -6.50 -1.10
CA VAL A 200 4.48 -7.39 -0.26
C VAL A 200 5.97 -7.05 -0.40
N ARG A 201 6.47 -6.98 -1.64
CA ARG A 201 7.86 -6.64 -1.95
C ARG A 201 8.26 -5.28 -1.40
N CYS A 202 7.40 -4.26 -1.53
CA CYS A 202 7.63 -2.93 -0.97
C CYS A 202 7.78 -2.98 0.56
N PHE A 203 6.92 -3.74 1.25
CA PHE A 203 7.02 -3.98 2.70
C PHE A 203 8.33 -4.69 3.07
N GLU A 204 8.70 -5.76 2.35
CA GLU A 204 9.93 -6.54 2.58
C GLU A 204 11.23 -5.72 2.35
N GLU A 205 11.27 -4.91 1.29
CA GLU A 205 12.37 -3.98 0.98
C GLU A 205 12.50 -2.89 2.07
N CYS A 206 11.37 -2.41 2.61
CA CYS A 206 11.29 -1.42 3.70
C CYS A 206 11.56 -1.99 5.10
N GLY A 207 11.66 -3.30 5.26
CA GLY A 207 12.03 -3.92 6.54
C GLY A 207 10.96 -4.75 7.24
N TRP A 208 9.79 -4.95 6.65
CA TRP A 208 8.72 -5.76 7.25
C TRP A 208 8.86 -7.24 6.90
N GLU A 209 8.71 -8.09 7.92
CA GLU A 209 8.57 -9.53 7.71
C GLU A 209 7.17 -9.84 7.21
N TRP A 210 7.03 -10.69 6.20
CA TRP A 210 5.74 -11.13 5.67
C TRP A 210 5.49 -12.62 5.98
N GLY A 211 4.30 -12.95 6.48
CA GLY A 211 3.95 -14.31 6.92
C GLY A 211 3.65 -15.31 5.80
N GLY A 212 3.69 -14.87 4.54
CA GLY A 212 3.36 -15.70 3.38
C GLY A 212 4.22 -16.98 3.20
N PRO A 213 5.55 -16.92 3.32
CA PRO A 213 6.43 -18.08 3.14
C PRO A 213 6.46 -19.05 4.33
N TRP A 214 5.72 -18.77 5.41
CA TRP A 214 5.68 -19.65 6.59
C TRP A 214 4.97 -20.97 6.26
N THR A 215 5.33 -22.05 6.97
CA THR A 215 5.01 -23.42 6.54
C THR A 215 3.74 -24.00 7.16
N GLY A 216 3.02 -24.81 6.37
CA GLY A 216 1.87 -25.60 6.81
C GLY A 216 0.73 -24.74 7.36
N GLN A 217 0.17 -25.12 8.52
CA GLN A 217 -0.91 -24.38 9.18
C GLN A 217 -0.53 -22.99 9.69
N TYR A 218 0.75 -22.60 9.57
CA TYR A 218 1.26 -21.30 9.99
C TYR A 218 1.55 -20.35 8.81
N ALA A 219 1.31 -20.77 7.55
CA ALA A 219 1.29 -19.84 6.43
C ALA A 219 0.27 -18.71 6.72
N ASP A 220 0.69 -17.45 6.67
CA ASP A 220 -0.09 -16.30 7.13
C ASP A 220 0.07 -15.12 6.16
N GLY A 221 -0.50 -15.25 4.96
CA GLY A 221 -0.31 -14.31 3.85
C GLY A 221 -0.88 -12.92 4.07
N MET A 222 -1.79 -12.74 5.04
CA MET A 222 -2.33 -11.44 5.44
C MET A 222 -1.34 -10.63 6.29
N HIS A 223 -0.40 -11.30 6.94
CA HIS A 223 0.31 -10.79 8.10
C HIS A 223 1.67 -10.18 7.76
N PHE A 224 1.91 -8.98 8.26
CA PHE A 224 3.21 -8.32 8.26
C PHE A 224 3.62 -7.97 9.69
N GLN A 225 4.91 -8.10 10.04
CA GLN A 225 5.42 -7.71 11.36
C GLN A 225 6.76 -6.97 11.30
N TRP A 226 6.93 -6.02 12.24
CA TRP A 226 8.20 -5.32 12.43
C TRP A 226 9.11 -6.10 13.38
N THR A 227 9.64 -7.21 12.88
CA THR A 227 10.68 -8.04 13.51
C THR A 227 11.62 -8.55 12.43
N ASP A 228 12.75 -9.16 12.80
CA ASP A 228 13.44 -10.06 11.86
C ASP A 228 12.57 -11.28 11.46
N GLY A 229 13.05 -12.02 10.47
CA GLY A 229 12.40 -13.23 10.01
C GLY A 229 12.59 -14.42 10.93
N LEU A 230 11.59 -15.30 10.96
CA LEU A 230 11.62 -16.49 11.81
C LEU A 230 12.77 -17.43 11.40
N ARG A 231 13.45 -18.03 12.39
CA ARG A 231 14.54 -18.99 12.12
C ARG A 231 14.07 -20.12 11.19
N GLY A 232 14.85 -20.35 10.13
CA GLY A 232 14.57 -21.39 9.14
C GLY A 232 13.59 -20.96 8.04
N VAL A 233 13.03 -19.76 8.08
CA VAL A 233 12.31 -19.15 6.94
C VAL A 233 13.34 -18.46 6.04
N GLN A 234 13.43 -18.92 4.78
CA GLN A 234 14.27 -18.26 3.79
C GLN A 234 13.68 -16.90 3.42
N GLN A 235 14.47 -15.84 3.56
CA GLN A 235 14.12 -14.49 3.14
C GLN A 235 14.50 -14.27 1.67
N PRO A 236 13.77 -13.43 0.93
CA PRO A 236 14.14 -13.10 -0.45
C PRO A 236 15.33 -12.14 -0.53
N ASP A 237 16.09 -12.19 -1.63
CA ASP A 237 17.31 -11.40 -1.81
C ASP A 237 17.09 -9.87 -1.83
N TRP A 238 15.85 -9.39 -1.91
CA TRP A 238 15.47 -7.97 -1.80
C TRP A 238 15.01 -7.55 -0.39
N ARG A 239 14.90 -8.47 0.56
CA ARG A 239 14.60 -8.17 1.98
C ARG A 239 15.57 -7.10 2.50
N ASP A 240 15.07 -6.07 3.16
CA ASP A 240 15.89 -4.98 3.71
C ASP A 240 16.69 -4.20 2.65
N ALA A 241 16.25 -4.16 1.38
CA ALA A 241 16.91 -3.38 0.33
C ALA A 241 17.03 -1.88 0.66
N MET A 242 16.08 -1.30 1.40
CA MET A 242 16.14 0.11 1.82
C MET A 242 17.22 0.39 2.89
N ALA A 243 17.78 -0.64 3.53
CA ALA A 243 18.95 -0.51 4.42
C ALA A 243 20.29 -0.62 3.68
N ARG A 244 20.30 -1.16 2.45
CA ARG A 244 21.53 -1.25 1.66
C ARG A 244 21.88 0.14 1.14
N PRO A 245 23.18 0.50 1.10
CA PRO A 245 23.57 1.65 0.28
C PRO A 245 23.05 1.39 -1.12
N ALA A 246 22.42 2.41 -1.73
CA ALA A 246 22.04 2.33 -3.13
C ALA A 246 23.28 1.83 -3.90
N PRO A 247 23.15 0.78 -4.75
CA PRO A 247 24.29 0.29 -5.51
C PRO A 247 24.89 1.50 -6.20
N ALA A 248 26.21 1.70 -6.02
CA ALA A 248 26.90 2.85 -6.58
C ALA A 248 26.43 2.97 -8.02
N VAL A 249 25.92 4.15 -8.39
CA VAL A 249 25.55 4.40 -9.77
C VAL A 249 26.86 4.42 -10.54
N THR A 250 27.34 3.23 -10.91
CA THR A 250 28.15 3.03 -12.11
C THR A 250 27.40 3.83 -13.13
N PRO A 251 27.94 4.97 -13.61
CA PRO A 251 27.22 5.77 -14.57
C PRO A 251 26.87 4.81 -15.68
N VAL A 252 25.57 4.64 -15.93
CA VAL A 252 25.13 3.79 -17.02
C VAL A 252 25.80 4.41 -18.22
N THR A 253 26.85 3.76 -18.71
CA THR A 253 27.37 4.00 -20.03
C THR A 253 26.20 3.67 -20.90
N THR A 254 25.42 4.71 -21.24
CA THR A 254 24.32 4.63 -22.16
C THR A 254 24.89 3.87 -23.34
N PRO A 255 24.46 2.61 -23.60
CA PRO A 255 24.99 1.89 -24.75
C PRO A 255 24.72 2.82 -25.92
N GLU A 256 25.79 3.27 -26.60
CA GLU A 256 25.73 4.39 -27.55
C GLU A 256 24.53 4.16 -28.43
N SER A 257 23.48 4.95 -28.21
CA SER A 257 22.22 4.69 -28.86
C SER A 257 22.48 5.01 -30.31
N GLY A 258 22.51 3.98 -31.17
CA GLY A 258 22.63 4.11 -32.63
C GLY A 258 21.45 4.85 -33.28
N ARG A 259 20.72 5.66 -32.51
CA ARG A 259 19.79 6.70 -32.94
C ARG A 259 20.55 7.76 -33.72
N ARG A 260 20.68 7.48 -35.01
CA ARG A 260 21.04 8.45 -36.04
C ARG A 260 19.91 9.46 -36.14
N VAL A 261 20.19 10.73 -35.86
CA VAL A 261 19.24 11.81 -36.12
C VAL A 261 19.40 12.18 -37.58
N LEU A 262 18.37 11.96 -38.39
CA LEU A 262 18.45 12.16 -39.83
C LEU A 262 17.83 13.50 -40.25
N LEU A 263 18.61 14.32 -40.96
CA LEU A 263 18.18 15.61 -41.51
C LEU A 263 18.09 15.54 -43.04
N SER A 264 16.98 15.96 -43.63
CA SER A 264 16.83 16.15 -45.08
C SER A 264 16.43 17.60 -45.40
N GLN A 265 17.11 18.20 -46.38
CA GLN A 265 16.56 19.36 -47.10
C GLN A 265 15.58 18.84 -48.15
N PHE A 266 14.42 19.46 -48.30
CA PHE A 266 13.35 18.99 -49.19
C PHE A 266 13.87 18.69 -50.61
N GLY A 267 13.63 17.47 -51.10
CA GLY A 267 14.16 16.97 -52.38
C GLY A 267 15.58 16.40 -52.36
N LYS A 268 16.30 16.44 -51.22
CA LYS A 268 17.64 15.84 -51.05
C LYS A 268 17.61 14.61 -50.11
N PRO A 269 18.60 13.70 -50.23
CA PRO A 269 18.73 12.57 -49.31
C PRO A 269 18.80 12.99 -47.84
N PHE A 270 18.40 12.08 -46.96
CA PHE A 270 18.62 12.21 -45.52
C PHE A 270 20.11 12.02 -45.19
N VAL A 271 20.64 12.87 -44.32
CA VAL A 271 22.02 12.83 -43.81
C VAL A 271 21.96 12.64 -42.30
N ASP A 272 22.80 11.75 -41.77
CA ASP A 272 22.97 11.58 -40.33
C ASP A 272 23.75 12.78 -39.77
N ILE A 273 23.17 13.43 -38.77
CA ILE A 273 23.74 14.60 -38.09
C ILE A 273 24.15 14.30 -36.65
N GLY A 274 24.26 13.03 -36.24
CA GLY A 274 24.53 12.56 -34.88
C GLY A 274 25.28 13.53 -33.95
N GLY A 275 24.52 14.20 -33.06
CA GLY A 275 25.04 15.14 -32.05
C GLY A 275 25.50 16.52 -32.58
N ALA A 276 25.61 16.71 -33.90
CA ALA A 276 26.03 17.96 -34.50
C ALA A 276 24.92 19.02 -34.50
N ARG A 277 25.26 20.25 -34.11
CA ARG A 277 24.38 21.41 -34.26
C ARG A 277 24.38 21.89 -35.71
N VAL A 278 23.29 21.64 -36.44
CA VAL A 278 23.08 22.22 -37.77
C VAL A 278 22.35 23.56 -37.63
N GLU A 279 22.98 24.65 -38.06
CA GLU A 279 22.36 25.96 -38.16
C GLU A 279 21.84 26.17 -39.59
N ILE A 280 20.52 26.34 -39.75
CA ILE A 280 19.90 26.61 -41.05
C ILE A 280 19.58 28.10 -41.12
N LYS A 281 20.26 28.80 -42.04
CA LYS A 281 20.05 30.22 -42.31
C LYS A 281 19.08 30.37 -43.49
N ASP A 282 18.34 31.47 -43.49
CA ASP A 282 17.47 31.89 -44.59
C ASP A 282 16.32 30.92 -44.98
N ALA A 283 15.91 30.03 -44.06
CA ALA A 283 14.77 29.14 -44.28
C ALA A 283 13.43 29.87 -44.13
N ALA A 284 12.64 29.93 -45.21
CA ALA A 284 11.30 30.52 -45.21
C ALA A 284 10.29 29.77 -44.31
N SER A 285 10.49 28.47 -44.05
CA SER A 285 9.66 27.68 -43.13
C SER A 285 10.39 26.43 -42.62
N VAL A 286 10.08 25.97 -41.40
CA VAL A 286 10.54 24.69 -40.86
C VAL A 286 9.32 23.83 -40.52
N VAL A 287 9.28 22.59 -41.01
CA VAL A 287 8.15 21.67 -40.82
C VAL A 287 8.63 20.41 -40.11
N ILE A 288 8.40 20.31 -38.80
CA ILE A 288 8.77 19.12 -38.03
C ILE A 288 7.63 18.10 -38.15
N ASN A 289 7.85 17.01 -38.89
CA ASN A 289 6.86 15.95 -39.04
C ASN A 289 6.92 14.98 -37.85
N ALA A 290 6.07 15.19 -36.85
CA ALA A 290 6.08 14.48 -35.57
C ALA A 290 5.61 13.00 -35.64
N THR A 291 5.52 12.39 -36.82
CA THR A 291 5.24 10.94 -36.96
C THR A 291 6.48 10.05 -36.79
N ASP A 292 7.68 10.63 -36.86
CA ASP A 292 8.94 9.95 -36.55
C ASP A 292 9.92 10.96 -35.90
N PRO A 293 10.17 10.89 -34.58
CA PRO A 293 11.02 11.87 -33.89
C PRO A 293 12.50 11.79 -34.29
N ASP A 294 12.94 10.70 -34.93
CA ASP A 294 14.32 10.50 -35.35
C ASP A 294 14.59 11.05 -36.78
N LYS A 295 13.56 11.60 -37.47
CA LYS A 295 13.68 12.19 -38.83
C LYS A 295 13.12 13.61 -38.92
N ILE A 296 13.99 14.56 -39.27
CA ILE A 296 13.62 15.97 -39.50
C ILE A 296 13.75 16.31 -41.00
N GLN A 297 12.69 16.88 -41.58
CA GLN A 297 12.71 17.38 -42.95
C GLN A 297 12.49 18.89 -42.97
N VAL A 298 13.31 19.63 -43.73
CA VAL A 298 13.24 21.10 -43.80
C VAL A 298 12.99 21.54 -45.23
N ARG A 299 11.96 22.39 -45.41
CA ARG A 299 11.59 22.95 -46.72
C ARG A 299 12.14 24.37 -46.87
N VAL A 300 13.13 24.50 -47.74
CA VAL A 300 13.57 25.80 -48.26
C VAL A 300 12.78 26.06 -49.54
N ASN A 301 12.11 27.21 -49.61
CA ASN A 301 11.56 27.79 -50.84
C ASN A 301 12.43 28.99 -51.21
#